data_AF-A0A8C9PP25-F1
#
_entry.id   AF-A0A8C9PP25-F1
#
_cell.length_a   1.000
_cell.length_b   1.000
_cell.length_c   1.000
_cell.angle_alpha   90.00
_cell.angle_beta   90.00
_cell.angle_gamma   90.00
#
_symmetry.space_group_name_H-M   'P 1'
#
loop_
_entity.id
_entity.type
_entity.pdbx_description
1 polymer ?
#
loop_
_entity_poly.entity_id
_entity_poly.type
_entity_poly.pdbx_seq_one_letter_code
_entity_poly.pdbx_strand_id
1 'polypeptide(L)'
;MYSVVNCPCTLVAVKPDGVQRQLIGTVIQRFERWGFKLVGMKMLQVSEPLYILAEHYQDLQRKPFYPALISYMSSGPMVAMVWEGYNVVGTSRAMIGHSDSTEAAPGTIQGDFSIHIRGSPWTQESTLVAVKPDGVQRQLIGTVIQRFERWGFKLVGMKMLQVSEPFILAEHYQDLQRKPFYPALISYMSSGPMVAMPHAWEASTLPLRYTPVLLLFF
;
A
#
# COMPACT_ATOMS: atom_id res chain seq x y z
N MET A 1 14.47 -13.22 -30.90
CA MET A 1 13.90 -11.87 -31.03
C MET A 1 13.57 -11.39 -29.62
N TYR A 2 14.57 -10.88 -28.89
CA TYR A 2 14.34 -10.37 -27.53
C TYR A 2 14.12 -8.86 -27.63
N SER A 3 12.87 -8.44 -27.49
CA SER A 3 12.57 -7.04 -27.24
C SER A 3 12.88 -6.80 -25.77
N VAL A 4 13.98 -6.11 -25.47
CA VAL A 4 14.14 -5.49 -24.15
C VAL A 4 13.08 -4.40 -24.08
N VAL A 5 11.90 -4.73 -23.58
CA VAL A 5 10.88 -3.73 -23.28
C VAL A 5 11.37 -3.03 -22.03
N ASN A 6 11.99 -1.87 -22.19
CA ASN A 6 12.20 -0.93 -21.10
C ASN A 6 10.81 -0.39 -20.74
N CYS A 7 10.02 -1.15 -19.96
CA CYS A 7 8.68 -0.76 -19.56
C CYS A 7 8.80 0.43 -18.60
N PRO A 8 8.23 1.60 -18.93
CA PRO A 8 8.31 2.75 -18.06
C PRO A 8 7.61 2.47 -16.71
N CYS A 9 8.12 3.08 -15.65
CA CYS A 9 7.52 3.05 -14.31
C CYS A 9 6.90 4.42 -14.00
N THR A 10 5.87 4.44 -13.14
CA THR A 10 5.30 5.67 -12.59
C THR A 10 5.07 5.56 -11.09
N LEU A 11 5.26 6.68 -10.39
CA LEU A 11 4.89 6.81 -8.99
C LEU A 11 3.43 7.25 -8.88
N VAL A 12 2.66 6.58 -8.03
CA VAL A 12 1.28 6.91 -7.68
C VAL A 12 1.15 6.90 -6.17
N ALA A 13 0.50 7.91 -5.60
CA ALA A 13 0.29 8.00 -4.17
C ALA A 13 -1.20 8.07 -3.82
N VAL A 14 -1.62 7.29 -2.82
CA VAL A 14 -2.89 7.49 -2.11
C VAL A 14 -2.64 8.49 -0.99
N LYS A 15 -3.25 9.66 -1.11
CA LYS A 15 -3.13 10.78 -0.16
C LYS A 15 -3.83 10.48 1.17
N PRO A 16 -3.58 11.29 2.23
CA PRO A 16 -4.15 11.02 3.56
C PRO A 16 -5.65 10.83 3.62
N ASP A 17 -6.43 11.59 2.86
CA ASP A 17 -7.89 11.45 2.76
C ASP A 17 -8.30 10.11 2.11
N GLY A 18 -7.61 9.67 1.07
CA GLY A 18 -7.86 8.39 0.42
C GLY A 18 -7.52 7.21 1.33
N VAL A 19 -6.48 7.34 2.16
CA VAL A 19 -6.14 6.33 3.18
C VAL A 19 -7.18 6.31 4.30
N GLN A 20 -7.58 7.47 4.83
CA GLN A 20 -8.61 7.58 5.86
C GLN A 20 -9.95 6.99 5.43
N ARG A 21 -10.25 7.05 4.13
CA ARG A 21 -11.46 6.51 3.53
C ARG A 21 -11.34 5.08 3.04
N GLN A 22 -10.24 4.39 3.37
CA GLN A 22 -10.04 2.98 3.05
C GLN A 22 -10.19 2.72 1.54
N LEU A 23 -9.55 3.57 0.71
CA LEU A 23 -9.56 3.46 -0.75
C LEU A 23 -8.31 2.78 -1.31
N ILE A 24 -7.40 2.28 -0.46
CA ILE A 24 -6.10 1.76 -0.90
C ILE A 24 -6.32 0.53 -1.78
N GLY A 25 -7.15 -0.41 -1.32
CA GLY A 25 -7.42 -1.65 -2.05
C GLY A 25 -8.14 -1.37 -3.37
N THR A 26 -9.07 -0.41 -3.36
CA THR A 26 -9.81 0.01 -4.55
C THR A 26 -8.89 0.63 -5.61
N VAL A 27 -7.96 1.51 -5.21
CA VAL A 27 -6.98 2.10 -6.13
C VAL A 27 -6.06 1.02 -6.70
N ILE A 28 -5.46 0.18 -5.85
CA ILE A 28 -4.57 -0.90 -6.29
C ILE A 28 -5.28 -1.83 -7.27
N GLN A 29 -6.52 -2.22 -6.97
CA GLN A 29 -7.31 -3.11 -7.82
C GLN A 29 -7.57 -2.50 -9.21
N ARG A 30 -7.73 -1.18 -9.34
CA ARG A 30 -7.91 -0.54 -10.67
C ARG A 30 -6.65 -0.68 -11.54
N PHE A 31 -5.48 -0.47 -10.95
CA PHE A 31 -4.21 -0.61 -11.66
C PHE A 31 -3.90 -2.07 -11.99
N GLU A 32 -4.14 -2.99 -11.05
CA GLU A 32 -4.02 -4.45 -11.27
C GLU A 32 -4.93 -4.92 -12.40
N ARG A 33 -6.21 -4.48 -12.42
CA ARG A 33 -7.17 -4.83 -13.48
C ARG A 33 -6.79 -4.29 -14.86
N TRP A 34 -6.09 -3.16 -14.92
CA TRP A 34 -5.54 -2.66 -16.18
C TRP A 34 -4.39 -3.56 -16.68
N GLY A 35 -3.78 -4.36 -15.81
CA GLY A 35 -2.64 -5.20 -16.13
C GLY A 35 -1.30 -4.57 -15.76
N PHE A 36 -1.29 -3.48 -14.97
CA PHE A 36 -0.05 -2.92 -14.45
C PHE A 36 0.52 -3.76 -13.32
N LYS A 37 1.84 -3.85 -13.29
CA LYS A 37 2.58 -4.58 -12.27
C LYS A 37 2.96 -3.63 -11.15
N LEU A 38 2.53 -3.93 -9.93
CA LEU A 38 3.02 -3.22 -8.74
C LEU A 38 4.43 -3.72 -8.42
N VAL A 39 5.42 -2.83 -8.49
CA VAL A 39 6.84 -3.17 -8.26
C VAL A 39 7.40 -2.65 -6.94
N GLY A 40 6.68 -1.73 -6.30
CA GLY A 40 7.03 -1.24 -4.97
C GLY A 40 5.84 -0.55 -4.32
N MET A 41 5.73 -0.66 -3.00
CA MET A 41 4.78 0.12 -2.21
C MET A 41 5.30 0.34 -0.79
N LYS A 42 4.97 1.50 -0.21
CA LYS A 42 5.29 1.84 1.18
C LYS A 42 4.25 2.81 1.74
N MET A 43 3.72 2.51 2.92
CA MET A 43 3.00 3.50 3.71
C MET A 43 3.98 4.38 4.48
N LEU A 44 3.75 5.69 4.43
CA LEU A 44 4.55 6.73 5.05
C LEU A 44 3.70 7.42 6.13
N GLN A 45 4.28 7.61 7.32
CA GLN A 45 3.66 8.35 8.42
C GLN A 45 4.57 9.50 8.86
N VAL A 46 3.94 10.59 9.29
CA VAL A 46 4.45 11.97 9.27
C VAL A 46 5.54 12.29 10.33
N SER A 47 5.85 11.38 11.25
CA SER A 47 6.95 11.64 12.20
C SER A 47 8.33 11.64 11.54
N GLU A 48 8.51 10.99 10.39
CA GLU A 48 9.75 10.95 9.61
C GLU A 48 9.82 11.70 8.24
N PRO A 49 8.76 12.15 7.52
CA PRO A 49 8.85 12.51 6.11
C PRO A 49 8.78 14.01 5.79
N LEU A 50 8.88 14.95 6.74
CA LEU A 50 8.79 16.38 6.40
C LEU A 50 9.90 16.79 5.41
N TYR A 51 11.10 16.22 5.53
CA TYR A 51 12.19 16.44 4.58
C TYR A 51 11.89 15.80 3.21
N ILE A 52 11.34 14.58 3.18
CA ILE A 52 10.96 13.86 1.96
C ILE A 52 9.90 14.66 1.19
N LEU A 53 8.91 15.22 1.88
CA LEU A 53 7.88 16.06 1.26
C LEU A 53 8.45 17.37 0.74
N ALA A 54 9.38 17.99 1.48
CA ALA A 54 10.02 19.23 1.07
C ALA A 54 10.92 19.04 -0.17
N GLU A 55 11.59 17.90 -0.27
CA GLU A 55 12.36 17.49 -1.46
C GLU A 55 11.42 17.17 -2.63
N HIS A 56 10.38 16.37 -2.40
CA HIS A 56 9.43 15.96 -3.45
C HIS A 56 8.68 17.15 -4.06
N TYR A 57 8.36 18.18 -3.26
CA TYR A 57 7.65 19.38 -3.70
C TYR A 57 8.55 20.61 -3.81
N GLN A 58 9.87 20.43 -3.96
CA GLN A 58 10.83 21.54 -4.01
C GLN A 58 10.46 22.62 -5.04
N ASP A 59 9.99 22.22 -6.22
CA ASP A 59 9.58 23.13 -7.30
C ASP A 59 8.35 23.99 -6.96
N LEU A 60 7.57 23.59 -5.95
CA LEU A 60 6.36 24.29 -5.51
C LEU A 60 6.60 25.23 -4.34
N GLN A 61 7.80 25.26 -3.74
CA GLN A 61 8.09 26.02 -2.52
C GLN A 61 7.73 27.52 -2.61
N ARG A 62 7.81 28.11 -3.81
CA ARG A 62 7.50 29.52 -4.06
C ARG A 62 6.00 29.79 -4.30
N LYS A 63 5.16 28.76 -4.36
CA LYS A 63 3.73 28.90 -4.63
C LYS A 63 2.96 29.23 -3.34
N PRO A 64 1.93 30.10 -3.41
CA PRO A 64 1.20 30.55 -2.21
C PRO A 64 0.48 29.41 -1.48
N PHE A 65 0.12 28.33 -2.18
CA PHE A 65 -0.55 27.15 -1.60
C PHE A 65 0.41 26.13 -0.97
N TYR A 66 1.73 26.31 -1.09
CA TYR A 66 2.71 25.30 -0.64
C TYR A 66 2.62 24.96 0.85
N PRO A 67 2.48 25.92 1.79
CA PRO A 67 2.35 25.59 3.21
C PRO A 67 1.11 24.73 3.49
N ALA A 68 -0.01 25.04 2.83
CA ALA A 68 -1.25 24.27 2.94
C ALA A 68 -1.10 22.86 2.35
N LEU A 69 -0.38 22.73 1.22
CA LEU A 69 -0.07 21.43 0.61
C LEU A 69 0.78 20.55 1.55
N ILE A 70 1.85 21.09 2.12
CA ILE A 70 2.69 20.34 3.06
C ILE A 70 1.89 19.96 4.31
N SER A 71 1.11 20.89 4.88
CA SER A 71 0.27 20.61 6.04
C SER A 71 -0.75 19.50 5.75
N TYR A 72 -1.40 19.53 4.59
CA TYR A 72 -2.35 18.51 4.15
C TYR A 72 -1.68 17.15 3.92
N MET A 73 -0.55 17.11 3.20
CA MET A 73 0.20 15.87 3.00
C MET A 73 0.74 15.31 4.32
N SER A 74 1.01 16.16 5.29
CA SER A 74 1.41 15.82 6.66
C SER A 74 0.22 15.57 7.62
N SER A 75 -1.02 15.56 7.15
CA SER A 75 -2.19 15.39 8.03
C SER A 75 -2.48 13.95 8.45
N GLY A 76 -1.84 12.97 7.80
CA GLY A 76 -2.09 11.55 8.05
C GLY A 76 -1.20 10.62 7.22
N PRO A 77 -1.40 9.30 7.33
CA PRO A 77 -0.63 8.32 6.57
C PRO A 77 -0.94 8.43 5.07
N MET A 78 0.07 8.18 4.23
CA MET A 78 -0.08 8.09 2.78
C MET A 78 0.54 6.79 2.27
N VAL A 79 0.11 6.30 1.12
CA VAL A 79 0.69 5.10 0.49
C VAL A 79 1.30 5.49 -0.84
N ALA A 80 2.62 5.38 -0.96
CA ALA A 80 3.34 5.55 -2.21
C ALA A 80 3.52 4.19 -2.90
N MET A 81 3.30 4.15 -4.21
CA MET A 81 3.33 2.93 -5.03
C MET A 81 4.04 3.19 -6.35
N VAL A 82 4.80 2.21 -6.83
CA VAL A 82 5.45 2.25 -8.14
C VAL A 82 4.81 1.20 -9.04
N TRP A 83 4.30 1.64 -10.18
CA TRP A 83 3.64 0.81 -11.17
C TRP A 83 4.47 0.72 -12.45
N GLU A 84 4.63 -0.49 -12.97
CA GLU A 84 5.33 -0.81 -14.21
C GLU A 84 4.34 -1.31 -15.26
N GLY A 85 4.47 -0.83 -16.50
CA GLY A 85 3.76 -1.40 -17.64
C GLY A 85 3.78 -0.53 -18.88
N TYR A 86 3.23 -1.06 -19.96
CA TYR A 86 3.16 -0.34 -21.23
C TYR A 86 2.30 0.92 -21.10
N ASN A 87 2.85 2.07 -21.51
CA ASN A 87 2.19 3.37 -21.43
C ASN A 87 1.66 3.73 -20.02
N VAL A 88 2.29 3.21 -18.95
CA VAL A 88 1.76 3.34 -17.59
C VAL A 88 1.56 4.80 -17.17
N VAL A 89 2.44 5.72 -17.56
CA VAL A 89 2.33 7.14 -17.20
C VAL A 89 1.07 7.78 -17.80
N GLY A 90 0.85 7.58 -19.11
CA GLY A 90 -0.31 8.15 -19.81
C GLY A 90 -1.63 7.58 -19.32
N THR A 91 -1.70 6.25 -19.23
CA THR A 91 -2.89 5.55 -18.74
C THR A 91 -3.18 5.87 -17.28
N SER A 92 -2.16 6.01 -16.43
CA SER A 92 -2.35 6.40 -15.02
C SER A 92 -2.97 7.79 -14.90
N ARG A 93 -2.51 8.76 -15.70
CA ARG A 93 -3.10 10.11 -15.70
C ARG A 93 -4.56 10.08 -16.14
N ALA A 94 -4.88 9.32 -17.19
CA ALA A 94 -6.26 9.14 -17.65
C ALA A 94 -7.15 8.47 -16.60
N MET A 95 -6.63 7.46 -15.89
CA MET A 95 -7.35 6.72 -14.85
C MET A 95 -7.56 7.55 -13.58
N ILE A 96 -6.56 8.35 -13.19
CA ILE A 96 -6.67 9.23 -12.03
C ILE A 96 -7.73 10.32 -12.30
N GLY A 97 -7.76 10.88 -13.50
CA GLY A 97 -8.67 11.97 -13.86
C GLY A 97 -8.09 13.35 -13.59
N HIS A 98 -8.85 14.38 -13.93
CA HIS A 98 -8.43 15.78 -13.77
C HIS A 98 -8.12 16.12 -12.31
N SER A 99 -7.22 17.08 -12.07
CA SER A 99 -6.83 17.50 -10.72
C SER A 99 -7.96 18.19 -9.95
N ASP A 100 -8.92 18.77 -10.67
CA ASP A 100 -10.17 19.27 -10.11
C ASP A 100 -11.22 18.15 -10.15
N SER A 101 -11.70 17.75 -8.98
CA SER A 101 -12.69 16.69 -8.83
C SER A 101 -14.02 16.99 -9.50
N THR A 102 -14.37 18.27 -9.66
CA THR A 102 -15.62 18.68 -10.32
C THR A 102 -15.55 18.56 -11.84
N GLU A 103 -14.33 18.54 -12.38
CA GLU A 103 -14.03 18.37 -13.81
C GLU A 103 -13.56 16.94 -14.15
N ALA A 104 -13.43 16.07 -13.14
CA ALA A 104 -13.01 14.70 -13.33
C ALA A 104 -14.17 13.86 -13.91
N ALA A 105 -13.90 13.16 -15.02
CA ALA A 105 -14.91 12.34 -15.67
C ALA A 105 -15.38 11.17 -14.78
N PRO A 106 -16.66 10.76 -14.86
CA PRO A 106 -17.15 9.55 -14.18
C PRO A 106 -16.32 8.32 -14.53
N GLY A 107 -16.00 7.49 -13.54
CA GLY A 107 -15.13 6.32 -13.71
C GLY A 107 -13.64 6.59 -13.51
N THR A 108 -13.22 7.86 -13.34
CA THR A 108 -11.86 8.21 -12.90
C THR A 108 -11.76 8.14 -11.38
N ILE A 109 -10.55 7.94 -10.83
CA ILE A 109 -10.36 7.87 -9.37
C ILE A 109 -10.80 9.17 -8.70
N GLN A 110 -10.53 10.33 -9.30
CA GLN A 110 -10.95 11.62 -8.76
C GLN A 110 -12.46 11.85 -8.85
N GLY A 111 -13.09 11.47 -9.97
CA GLY A 111 -14.54 11.62 -10.17
C GLY A 111 -15.36 10.72 -9.24
N ASP A 112 -14.87 9.53 -8.96
CA ASP A 112 -15.62 8.55 -8.15
C ASP A 112 -15.44 8.76 -6.63
N PHE A 113 -14.38 9.45 -6.21
CA PHE A 113 -13.97 9.43 -4.80
C PHE A 113 -13.55 10.76 -4.18
N SER A 114 -13.86 11.95 -4.69
CA SER A 114 -13.44 13.20 -4.02
C SER A 114 -14.50 13.75 -3.04
N ILE A 115 -14.31 13.59 -1.72
CA ILE A 115 -15.10 14.23 -0.65
C ILE A 115 -14.30 14.30 0.67
N HIS A 116 -14.43 15.42 1.40
CA HIS A 116 -13.70 15.74 2.64
C HIS A 116 -14.42 15.29 3.92
N ILE A 117 -13.74 14.56 4.83
CA ILE A 117 -14.21 14.27 6.20
C ILE A 117 -13.02 14.25 7.20
N ARG A 118 -13.28 14.62 8.47
CA ARG A 118 -12.32 14.69 9.60
C ARG A 118 -12.18 13.34 10.34
N GLY A 119 -10.98 13.06 10.87
CA GLY A 119 -10.61 11.82 11.56
C GLY A 119 -10.86 11.77 13.08
N SER A 120 -10.89 10.56 13.63
CA SER A 120 -11.08 10.19 15.05
C SER A 120 -9.81 9.49 15.62
N PRO A 121 -9.55 9.50 16.95
CA PRO A 121 -8.31 8.99 17.56
C PRO A 121 -8.17 7.44 17.55
N TRP A 122 -6.95 6.96 17.83
CA TRP A 122 -6.49 5.56 17.70
C TRP A 122 -6.34 4.82 19.05
N THR A 123 -6.66 3.52 19.10
CA THR A 123 -6.19 2.49 20.07
C THR A 123 -6.68 1.07 19.64
N GLN A 124 -6.23 -0.06 20.19
CA GLN A 124 -4.90 -0.69 20.05
C GLN A 124 -5.07 -2.22 20.17
N GLU A 125 -5.22 -2.90 19.04
CA GLU A 125 -4.75 -4.27 18.81
C GLU A 125 -4.22 -4.30 17.38
N SER A 126 -2.94 -4.62 17.17
CA SER A 126 -2.35 -4.67 15.83
C SER A 126 -1.87 -6.06 15.48
N THR A 127 -2.29 -6.58 14.32
CA THR A 127 -1.88 -7.89 13.80
C THR A 127 -1.14 -7.71 12.48
N LEU A 128 -0.09 -8.50 12.26
CA LEU A 128 0.64 -8.52 11.01
C LEU A 128 -0.02 -9.51 10.03
N VAL A 129 -0.38 -9.01 8.85
CA VAL A 129 -0.84 -9.81 7.72
C VAL A 129 0.19 -9.73 6.60
N ALA A 130 0.46 -10.85 5.94
CA ALA A 130 1.35 -10.89 4.78
C ALA A 130 0.63 -11.43 3.55
N VAL A 131 0.71 -10.68 2.44
CA VAL A 131 0.44 -11.20 1.10
C VAL A 131 1.71 -11.90 0.62
N LYS A 132 1.60 -13.21 0.42
CA LYS A 132 2.68 -14.10 -0.01
C LYS A 132 3.07 -13.85 -1.48
N PRO A 133 4.24 -14.38 -1.93
CA PRO A 133 4.74 -14.15 -3.28
C PRO A 133 3.75 -14.52 -4.39
N ASP A 134 3.00 -15.61 -4.24
CA ASP A 134 1.95 -16.03 -5.17
C ASP A 134 0.81 -15.02 -5.28
N GLY A 135 0.33 -14.48 -4.16
CA GLY A 135 -0.72 -13.46 -4.13
C GLY A 135 -0.28 -12.15 -4.78
N VAL A 136 0.99 -11.79 -4.63
CA VAL A 136 1.59 -10.63 -5.30
C VAL A 136 1.72 -10.88 -6.81
N GLN A 137 2.26 -12.05 -7.20
CA GLN A 137 2.43 -12.44 -8.60
C GLN A 137 1.08 -12.53 -9.35
N ARG A 138 0.03 -12.96 -8.65
CA ARG A 138 -1.34 -13.05 -9.18
C ARG A 138 -2.11 -11.72 -9.13
N GLN A 139 -1.47 -10.61 -8.74
CA GLN A 139 -2.12 -9.29 -8.65
C GLN A 139 -3.39 -9.32 -7.78
N LEU A 140 -3.30 -9.94 -6.61
CA LEU A 140 -4.42 -10.06 -5.65
C LEU A 140 -4.34 -9.03 -4.52
N ILE A 141 -3.37 -8.10 -4.56
CA ILE A 141 -3.08 -7.19 -3.45
C ILE A 141 -4.27 -6.26 -3.20
N GLY A 142 -4.82 -5.68 -4.27
CA GLY A 142 -5.97 -4.79 -4.16
C GLY A 142 -7.19 -5.51 -3.63
N THR A 143 -7.42 -6.75 -4.08
CA THR A 143 -8.53 -7.59 -3.60
C THR A 143 -8.38 -7.97 -2.14
N VAL A 144 -7.16 -8.32 -1.69
CA VAL A 144 -6.87 -8.60 -0.28
C VAL A 144 -7.16 -7.36 0.55
N ILE A 145 -6.51 -6.23 0.25
CA ILE A 145 -6.64 -5.00 1.01
C ILE A 145 -8.10 -4.55 1.08
N GLN A 146 -8.82 -4.61 -0.04
CA GLN A 146 -10.23 -4.25 -0.10
C GLN A 146 -11.10 -5.14 0.81
N ARG A 147 -10.75 -6.42 1.00
CA ARG A 147 -11.46 -7.29 1.96
C ARG A 147 -11.24 -6.81 3.40
N PHE A 148 -10.02 -6.49 3.79
CA PHE A 148 -9.74 -5.95 5.14
C PHE A 148 -10.44 -4.62 5.38
N GLU A 149 -10.35 -3.71 4.41
CA GLU A 149 -11.04 -2.41 4.43
C GLU A 149 -12.56 -2.58 4.59
N ARG A 150 -13.20 -3.46 3.82
CA ARG A 150 -14.65 -3.75 3.93
C ARG A 150 -15.08 -4.32 5.27
N TRP A 151 -14.20 -5.07 5.93
CA TRP A 151 -14.45 -5.62 7.26
C TRP A 151 -14.19 -4.60 8.37
N GLY A 152 -13.83 -3.36 8.03
CA GLY A 152 -13.60 -2.28 8.99
C GLY A 152 -12.20 -2.26 9.59
N PHE A 153 -11.29 -3.14 9.15
CA PHE A 153 -9.90 -3.11 9.60
C PHE A 153 -9.20 -1.84 9.09
N LYS A 154 -8.45 -1.18 9.97
CA LYS A 154 -7.62 -0.04 9.60
C LYS A 154 -6.19 -0.51 9.37
N LEU A 155 -5.63 -0.21 8.21
CA LEU A 155 -4.23 -0.48 7.92
C LEU A 155 -3.36 0.60 8.56
N VAL A 156 -2.38 0.17 9.34
CA VAL A 156 -1.47 1.05 10.11
C VAL A 156 -0.10 1.13 9.45
N GLY A 157 0.22 0.17 8.59
CA GLY A 157 1.43 0.15 7.80
C GLY A 157 1.30 -0.82 6.63
N MET A 158 2.14 -0.63 5.63
CA MET A 158 2.33 -1.60 4.55
C MET A 158 3.68 -1.36 3.88
N LYS A 159 4.36 -2.45 3.53
CA LYS A 159 5.62 -2.39 2.80
C LYS A 159 5.73 -3.61 1.88
N MET A 160 6.06 -3.37 0.62
CA MET A 160 6.52 -4.44 -0.26
C MET A 160 7.98 -4.75 0.04
N LEU A 161 8.28 -6.02 0.20
CA LEU A 161 9.57 -6.54 0.62
C LEU A 161 9.93 -7.71 -0.29
N GLN A 162 11.16 -7.73 -0.79
CA GLN A 162 11.76 -8.94 -1.33
C GLN A 162 12.82 -9.36 -0.33
N VAL A 163 12.56 -10.46 0.38
CA VAL A 163 13.47 -10.93 1.42
C VAL A 163 14.48 -11.88 0.77
N SER A 164 15.64 -11.33 0.41
CA SER A 164 16.75 -12.10 -0.16
C SER A 164 17.60 -12.78 0.90
N GLU A 165 17.51 -12.35 2.16
CA GLU A 165 18.30 -12.90 3.26
C GLU A 165 17.52 -13.97 4.03
N PRO A 166 17.94 -15.25 3.97
CA PRO A 166 17.23 -16.35 4.65
C PRO A 166 17.18 -16.19 6.17
N PHE A 167 18.12 -15.46 6.77
CA PHE A 167 18.21 -15.26 8.21
C PHE A 167 17.00 -14.47 8.75
N ILE A 168 16.54 -13.43 8.04
CA ILE A 168 15.37 -12.63 8.44
C ILE A 168 14.10 -13.50 8.46
N LEU A 169 13.93 -14.35 7.45
CA LEU A 169 12.82 -15.31 7.42
C LEU A 169 12.96 -16.37 8.52
N ALA A 170 14.18 -16.81 8.81
CA ALA A 170 14.43 -17.83 9.81
C ALA A 170 14.16 -17.34 11.25
N GLU A 171 14.40 -16.07 11.52
CA GLU A 171 14.01 -15.39 12.76
C GLU A 171 12.48 -15.25 12.81
N HIS A 172 11.85 -14.76 11.74
CA HIS A 172 10.41 -14.57 11.68
C HIS A 172 9.60 -15.88 11.84
N TYR A 173 10.13 -16.99 11.32
CA TYR A 173 9.52 -18.32 11.40
C TYR A 173 10.20 -19.25 12.41
N GLN A 174 10.89 -18.69 13.42
CA GLN A 174 11.64 -19.48 14.38
C GLN A 174 10.80 -20.60 15.05
N ASP A 175 9.55 -20.30 15.37
CA ASP A 175 8.60 -21.25 15.98
C ASP A 175 8.28 -22.47 15.09
N LEU A 176 8.51 -22.35 13.78
CA LEU A 176 8.25 -23.40 12.79
C LEU A 176 9.51 -24.21 12.44
N GLN A 177 10.69 -23.86 12.97
CA GLN A 177 11.96 -24.50 12.62
C GLN A 177 11.95 -26.04 12.75
N ARG A 178 11.17 -26.57 13.69
CA ARG A 178 11.05 -28.02 13.94
C ARG A 178 10.07 -28.73 12.99
N LYS A 179 9.36 -28.00 12.12
CA LYS A 179 8.37 -28.57 11.20
C LYS A 179 9.05 -29.09 9.93
N PRO A 180 8.61 -30.24 9.39
CA PRO A 180 9.23 -30.85 8.21
C PRO A 180 9.14 -29.97 6.95
N PHE A 181 8.13 -29.11 6.86
CA PHE A 181 7.94 -28.19 5.74
C PHE A 181 8.75 -26.88 5.86
N TYR A 182 9.48 -26.66 6.96
CA TYR A 182 10.17 -25.39 7.22
C TYR A 182 11.17 -24.98 6.12
N PRO A 183 12.05 -25.86 5.60
CA PRO A 183 12.96 -25.48 4.51
C PRO A 183 12.21 -25.02 3.25
N ALA A 184 11.14 -25.73 2.90
CA ALA A 184 10.29 -25.37 1.76
C ALA A 184 9.56 -24.04 2.00
N LEU A 185 9.11 -23.77 3.23
CA LEU A 185 8.51 -22.49 3.60
C LEU A 185 9.50 -21.34 3.42
N ILE A 186 10.72 -21.42 3.96
CA ILE A 186 11.72 -20.35 3.81
C ILE A 186 12.04 -20.09 2.33
N SER A 187 12.26 -21.16 1.56
CA SER A 187 12.50 -21.05 0.11
C SER A 187 11.30 -20.46 -0.64
N TYR A 188 10.08 -20.75 -0.20
CA TYR A 188 8.87 -20.21 -0.78
C TYR A 188 8.71 -18.72 -0.48
N MET A 189 8.92 -18.31 0.77
CA MET A 189 8.76 -16.91 1.18
C MET A 189 9.84 -15.99 0.56
N SER A 190 11.01 -16.53 0.21
CA SER A 190 12.07 -15.79 -0.52
C SER A 190 11.93 -15.84 -2.05
N SER A 191 10.97 -16.59 -2.60
CA SER A 191 10.83 -16.80 -4.05
C SER A 191 10.34 -15.58 -4.83
N GLY A 192 9.89 -14.53 -4.14
CA GLY A 192 9.37 -13.34 -4.79
C GLY A 192 8.98 -12.23 -3.80
N PRO A 193 8.43 -11.12 -4.32
CA PRO A 193 8.01 -10.00 -3.48
C PRO A 193 6.80 -10.36 -2.62
N MET A 194 6.80 -9.87 -1.39
CA MET A 194 5.71 -9.98 -0.44
C MET A 194 5.19 -8.59 -0.07
N VAL A 195 3.95 -8.51 0.40
CA VAL A 195 3.44 -7.28 1.04
C VAL A 195 3.13 -7.59 2.50
N ALA A 196 3.88 -6.99 3.41
CA ALA A 196 3.62 -7.06 4.85
C ALA A 196 2.78 -5.86 5.29
N MET A 197 1.72 -6.10 6.06
CA MET A 197 0.74 -5.09 6.46
C MET A 197 0.31 -5.29 7.92
N PRO A 198 0.75 -4.43 8.85
CA PRO A 198 0.10 -4.35 10.15
C PRO A 198 -1.28 -3.69 10.00
N HIS A 199 -2.31 -4.33 10.57
CA HIS A 199 -3.65 -3.76 10.70
C HIS A 199 -4.03 -3.62 12.16
N ALA A 200 -4.95 -2.72 12.48
CA ALA A 200 -5.55 -2.59 13.80
C ALA A 200 -7.05 -2.90 13.83
N TRP A 201 -7.52 -3.47 14.94
CA TRP A 201 -8.94 -3.73 15.24
C TRP A 201 -9.33 -3.08 16.57
N GLU A 202 -10.58 -2.62 16.67
CA GLU A 202 -11.14 -2.06 17.91
C GLU A 202 -12.01 -3.12 18.59
N ALA A 203 -11.45 -3.84 19.56
CA ALA A 203 -12.18 -4.79 20.39
C ALA A 203 -12.66 -4.08 21.66
N SER A 204 -13.94 -3.73 21.74
CA SER A 204 -14.57 -3.45 23.03
C SER A 204 -14.65 -4.76 23.82
N THR A 205 -13.87 -4.83 24.91
CA THR A 205 -13.80 -5.88 25.95
C THR A 205 -13.07 -7.19 25.58
N LEU A 206 -11.80 -7.32 25.99
CA LEU A 206 -11.12 -8.49 26.59
C LEU A 206 -9.60 -8.20 26.74
N PRO A 207 -8.86 -8.86 27.67
CA PRO A 207 -7.47 -8.51 27.98
C PRO A 207 -6.49 -9.06 26.94
N LEU A 208 -5.58 -8.17 26.53
CA LEU A 208 -4.54 -8.29 25.52
C LEU A 208 -3.74 -9.60 25.59
N ARG A 209 -3.71 -10.34 24.48
CA ARG A 209 -2.68 -11.35 24.16
C ARG A 209 -2.13 -11.08 22.77
N TYR A 210 -0.81 -11.24 22.62
CA TYR A 210 -0.06 -11.23 21.36
C TYR A 210 -0.87 -11.84 20.21
N THR A 211 -1.09 -11.05 19.15
CA THR A 211 -1.86 -11.54 18.00
C THR A 211 -0.97 -12.32 17.02
N PRO A 212 -1.42 -13.50 16.54
CA PRO A 212 -0.67 -14.32 15.61
C PRO A 212 -0.59 -13.66 14.23
N VAL A 213 0.52 -13.86 13.50
CA VAL A 213 0.62 -13.49 12.08
C VAL A 213 -0.46 -14.22 11.30
N LEU A 214 -1.44 -13.48 10.77
CA LEU A 214 -2.48 -14.07 9.93
C LEU A 214 -1.92 -14.25 8.53
N LEU A 215 -1.51 -15.49 8.23
CA LEU A 215 -1.10 -15.90 6.90
C LEU A 215 -2.35 -16.14 6.05
N LEU A 216 -2.58 -15.28 5.06
CA LEU A 216 -3.59 -15.55 4.04
C LEU A 216 -3.08 -16.68 3.15
N PHE A 217 -3.89 -17.72 2.95
CA PHE A 217 -3.63 -18.81 2.02
C PHE A 217 -4.44 -18.51 0.74
N PHE A 218 -3.76 -18.49 -0.40
CA PHE A 218 -4.33 -18.44 -1.75
C PHE A 218 -3.96 -19.72 -2.51
#